data_AF-A0AAW2Q5C8-F1
#
_entry.id   AF-A0AAW2Q5C8-F1
#
_cell.length_a   1.000
_cell.length_b   1.000
_cell.length_c   1.000
_cell.angle_alpha   90.00
_cell.angle_beta   90.00
_cell.angle_gamma   90.00
#
_symmetry.space_group_name_H-M   'P 1'
#
loop_
_entity.id
_entity.type
_entity.pdbx_description
1 polymer ?
#
loop_
_entity_poly.entity_id
_entity_poly.type
_entity_poly.pdbx_seq_one_letter_code
_entity_poly.pdbx_strand_id
1 'polypeptide(L)'
;MRFAPPARFAVDGGNYAALPQIGNYFVGNEGGGEGSSGCYRYDPYRQFREKISNQELHRGMVLESEDSETMKQEKTPKIPVWDLPDVPKGRLPPHLELQRTRVLCTFDAPTHTENFQYSGAYASMGVDNSLRLEEFRNSFKVEVISLTEDDMEFDMIGIDAAIANAFRRILIAELPTMAIEKVLIANNTSIVQDEVLAHRLGLVPLKVDPRLFNYKSENDEPNEKNTIVFKLHVRCERGSSRVKVKSNELKWLPHGSEFILGTEKAAVDSTSKTKTYTSFNCSQDSLPEFVNNPIAPKHDDIILAKLGPGQEIELEAHAVKGMGKTHAKWSPVATAWYRMLPEIVFLQEIEDEKAEELVKKCPVRVFDIEDIGKGRKRATVARPRSCTLCRECIRGDDWDKRVALRRVKDHFIFTIESAGALPPEVLFTEAVKILEDKCERVITELS
;
A
#
# COMPACT_ATOMS: atom_id res chain seq x y z
N MET A 1 -0.64 46.45 6.53
CA MET A 1 -2.03 46.29 6.08
C MET A 1 -2.63 45.12 6.83
N ARG A 2 -3.66 45.38 7.66
CA ARG A 2 -4.42 44.35 8.37
C ARG A 2 -5.45 43.76 7.40
N PHE A 3 -5.53 42.44 7.27
CA PHE A 3 -6.64 41.77 6.59
C PHE A 3 -7.49 41.02 7.61
N ALA A 4 -8.80 41.27 7.52
CA ALA A 4 -9.87 40.75 8.35
C ALA A 4 -10.27 39.32 7.93
N PRO A 5 -10.87 38.51 8.82
CA PRO A 5 -11.42 37.19 8.48
C PRO A 5 -12.80 37.30 7.80
N PRO A 6 -13.19 36.34 6.94
CA PRO A 6 -14.52 36.32 6.32
C PRO A 6 -15.60 35.77 7.25
N ALA A 7 -16.83 36.17 6.94
CA ALA A 7 -18.02 36.15 7.78
C ALA A 7 -18.62 34.75 8.04
N ARG A 8 -19.19 34.60 9.24
CA ARG A 8 -20.08 33.50 9.64
C ARG A 8 -21.45 33.68 8.96
N PHE A 9 -21.92 32.66 8.25
CA PHE A 9 -23.34 32.51 7.92
C PHE A 9 -24.05 31.73 9.02
N ALA A 10 -25.05 32.36 9.63
CA ALA A 10 -26.04 31.73 10.48
C ALA A 10 -27.15 31.15 9.59
N VAL A 11 -27.57 29.92 9.85
CA VAL A 11 -28.86 29.40 9.37
C VAL A 11 -29.58 28.77 10.56
N ASP A 12 -30.78 29.30 10.80
CA ASP A 12 -31.71 28.94 11.85
C ASP A 12 -32.16 27.47 11.81
N GLY A 13 -32.52 26.97 12.99
CA GLY A 13 -33.04 25.63 13.19
C GLY A 13 -34.48 25.43 12.73
N GLY A 14 -34.84 24.16 12.54
CA GLY A 14 -36.23 23.78 12.32
C GLY A 14 -36.42 22.32 11.89
N ASN A 15 -36.87 21.52 12.87
CA ASN A 15 -37.69 20.30 12.75
C ASN A 15 -37.02 18.95 12.45
N TYR A 16 -36.90 18.21 13.56
CA TYR A 16 -36.87 16.77 13.71
C TYR A 16 -38.02 16.06 12.97
N ALA A 17 -37.70 15.00 12.24
CA ALA A 17 -38.62 13.94 11.89
C ALA A 17 -37.98 12.59 12.20
N ALA A 18 -38.64 11.84 13.08
CA ALA A 18 -38.24 10.55 13.59
C ALA A 18 -38.33 9.44 12.51
N LEU A 19 -37.41 8.48 12.57
CA LEU A 19 -37.56 7.18 11.92
C LEU A 19 -37.88 6.10 12.98
N PRO A 20 -38.78 5.15 12.68
CA PRO A 20 -39.49 4.37 13.69
C PRO A 20 -38.74 3.10 14.12
N GLN A 21 -38.91 2.76 15.40
CA GLN A 21 -38.77 1.40 15.92
C GLN A 21 -39.96 0.54 15.49
N ILE A 22 -39.73 -0.76 15.28
CA ILE A 22 -40.58 -1.96 15.58
C ILE A 22 -39.83 -3.15 14.92
N GLY A 23 -39.62 -4.32 15.53
CA GLY A 23 -40.09 -4.84 16.80
C GLY A 23 -39.48 -6.21 17.11
N ASN A 24 -39.59 -6.59 18.38
CA ASN A 24 -39.27 -7.90 18.95
C ASN A 24 -40.19 -9.00 18.39
N TYR A 25 -39.63 -10.20 18.22
CA TYR A 25 -40.37 -11.46 18.41
C TYR A 25 -39.48 -12.47 19.13
N PHE A 26 -40.06 -13.10 20.15
CA PHE A 26 -39.47 -14.15 20.97
C PHE A 26 -40.45 -15.34 21.00
N VAL A 27 -39.89 -16.55 21.14
CA VAL A 27 -40.45 -17.84 21.60
C VAL A 27 -40.92 -18.89 20.57
N GLY A 28 -40.33 -20.10 20.69
CA GLY A 28 -40.95 -21.42 20.42
C GLY A 28 -40.23 -22.28 19.37
N ASN A 29 -39.10 -22.93 19.64
CA ASN A 29 -38.84 -24.22 20.33
C ASN A 29 -38.96 -25.50 19.45
N GLU A 30 -37.98 -26.39 19.65
CA GLU A 30 -37.85 -27.84 19.32
C GLU A 30 -37.19 -28.31 18.00
N GLY A 31 -36.14 -29.15 18.18
CA GLY A 31 -35.71 -30.15 17.18
C GLY A 31 -34.21 -30.43 17.04
N GLY A 32 -33.59 -31.02 18.08
CA GLY A 32 -32.44 -31.97 18.10
C GLY A 32 -31.35 -32.02 17.00
N GLY A 33 -30.09 -32.12 17.44
CA GLY A 33 -28.99 -32.65 16.62
C GLY A 33 -27.60 -32.31 17.16
N GLU A 34 -27.01 -33.24 17.91
CA GLU A 34 -25.67 -33.17 18.53
C GLU A 34 -24.52 -33.03 17.51
N GLY A 35 -23.46 -32.32 17.90
CA GLY A 35 -22.24 -32.17 17.10
C GLY A 35 -21.18 -31.30 17.79
N SER A 36 -20.46 -31.89 18.72
CA SER A 36 -19.37 -31.30 19.51
C SER A 36 -18.12 -30.94 18.70
N SER A 37 -17.66 -29.69 18.78
CA SER A 37 -16.22 -29.32 18.74
C SER A 37 -16.03 -27.87 19.23
N GLY A 38 -15.89 -27.69 20.54
CA GLY A 38 -15.60 -26.40 21.16
C GLY A 38 -14.11 -26.06 21.09
N CYS A 39 -13.79 -24.92 20.49
CA CYS A 39 -12.48 -24.27 20.56
C CYS A 39 -12.22 -23.77 21.99
N TYR A 40 -11.19 -24.32 22.64
CA TYR A 40 -10.64 -23.79 23.88
C TYR A 40 -9.85 -22.49 23.59
N ARG A 41 -10.35 -21.34 24.04
CA ARG A 41 -9.52 -20.14 24.27
C ARG A 41 -8.91 -20.22 25.66
N TYR A 42 -7.59 -20.34 25.71
CA TYR A 42 -6.80 -20.31 26.93
C TYR A 42 -6.59 -18.85 27.34
N ASP A 43 -7.09 -18.45 28.50
CA ASP A 43 -6.86 -17.13 29.12
C ASP A 43 -5.94 -17.32 30.35
N PRO A 44 -4.65 -16.95 30.27
CA PRO A 44 -3.66 -17.24 31.30
C PRO A 44 -3.68 -16.29 32.52
N TYR A 45 -4.64 -15.36 32.64
CA TYR A 45 -4.64 -14.37 33.74
C TYR A 45 -5.84 -14.43 34.70
N ARG A 46 -6.74 -15.42 34.56
CA ARG A 46 -7.93 -15.53 35.40
C ARG A 46 -7.69 -16.09 36.82
N GLN A 47 -6.62 -16.86 37.03
CA GLN A 47 -6.32 -17.46 38.34
C GLN A 47 -5.63 -16.52 39.36
N PHE A 48 -5.19 -15.34 38.95
CA PHE A 48 -4.48 -14.40 39.83
C PHE A 48 -5.40 -13.38 40.52
N ARG A 49 -6.66 -13.24 40.08
CA ARG A 49 -7.58 -12.20 40.55
C ARG A 49 -8.52 -12.63 41.69
N GLU A 50 -8.64 -13.93 41.97
CA GLU A 50 -9.52 -14.46 43.03
C GLU A 50 -8.79 -14.76 44.35
N LYS A 51 -7.46 -14.59 44.43
CA LYS A 51 -6.67 -14.86 45.65
C LYS A 51 -6.32 -13.62 46.50
N ILE A 52 -6.75 -12.42 46.11
CA ILE A 52 -6.38 -11.17 46.83
C ILE A 52 -7.57 -10.51 47.56
N SER A 53 -8.79 -11.04 47.45
CA SER A 53 -9.97 -10.39 48.06
C SER A 53 -10.57 -11.08 49.28
N ASN A 54 -9.90 -12.02 49.94
CA ASN A 54 -10.41 -12.64 51.16
C ASN A 54 -9.27 -13.17 52.04
N GLN A 55 -8.72 -12.32 52.93
CA GLN A 55 -8.18 -12.73 54.24
C GLN A 55 -7.66 -11.50 55.01
N GLU A 56 -8.58 -10.81 55.69
CA GLU A 56 -8.32 -10.18 56.99
C GLU A 56 -9.44 -10.63 57.94
N LEU A 57 -9.10 -10.72 59.23
CA LEU A 57 -9.92 -11.10 60.39
C LEU A 57 -9.93 -12.60 60.76
N HIS A 58 -8.90 -13.03 61.49
CA HIS A 58 -9.15 -13.84 62.69
C HIS A 58 -8.24 -13.43 63.85
N ARG A 59 -8.91 -13.05 64.94
CA ARG A 59 -8.38 -12.72 66.26
C ARG A 59 -7.61 -13.89 66.87
N GLY A 60 -6.55 -13.53 67.59
CA GLY A 60 -5.71 -14.44 68.36
C GLY A 60 -6.44 -15.14 69.51
N MET A 61 -5.98 -16.35 69.76
CA MET A 61 -6.29 -17.16 70.93
C MET A 61 -4.95 -17.40 71.64
N VAL A 62 -4.89 -16.98 72.90
CA VAL A 62 -3.72 -16.97 73.78
C VAL A 62 -3.35 -18.39 74.18
N LEU A 63 -2.09 -18.79 73.98
CA LEU A 63 -1.40 -19.80 74.76
C LEU A 63 0.06 -19.37 74.93
N GLU A 64 0.43 -19.05 76.17
CA GLU A 64 1.78 -18.71 76.61
C GLU A 64 2.69 -19.94 76.57
N SER A 65 3.92 -19.76 76.10
CA SER A 65 5.11 -20.34 76.72
C SER A 65 6.35 -19.56 76.29
N GLU A 66 7.17 -19.26 77.27
CA GLU A 66 8.35 -18.40 77.23
C GLU A 66 9.58 -19.10 76.63
N ASP A 67 10.62 -18.29 76.45
CA ASP A 67 12.04 -18.61 76.35
C ASP A 67 12.74 -18.61 74.97
N SER A 68 13.44 -17.49 74.77
CA SER A 68 14.91 -17.42 74.61
C SER A 68 15.54 -17.29 73.20
N GLU A 69 16.25 -16.17 73.09
CA GLU A 69 17.55 -15.96 72.44
C GLU A 69 17.66 -15.77 70.92
N THR A 70 18.00 -14.51 70.61
CA THR A 70 18.46 -13.94 69.35
C THR A 70 19.81 -14.50 68.90
N MET A 71 19.92 -14.90 67.62
CA MET A 71 21.17 -14.90 66.86
C MET A 71 21.05 -13.97 65.64
N LYS A 72 21.92 -12.96 65.59
CA LYS A 72 22.05 -12.00 64.47
C LYS A 72 22.72 -12.70 63.27
N GLN A 73 22.03 -12.74 62.12
CA GLN A 73 22.69 -12.94 60.82
C GLN A 73 22.85 -11.57 60.14
N GLU A 74 24.11 -11.23 59.83
CA GLU A 74 24.47 -10.04 59.06
C GLU A 74 23.80 -10.07 57.68
N LYS A 75 22.86 -9.16 57.44
CA LYS A 75 22.26 -8.96 56.12
C LYS A 75 23.25 -8.16 55.27
N THR A 76 23.89 -8.81 54.29
CA THR A 76 24.49 -8.08 53.16
C THR A 76 23.43 -7.15 52.57
N PRO A 77 23.71 -5.85 52.37
CA PRO A 77 22.72 -4.92 51.85
C PRO A 77 22.28 -5.40 50.46
N LYS A 78 20.97 -5.59 50.28
CA LYS A 78 20.39 -5.87 48.97
C LYS A 78 20.56 -4.62 48.12
N ILE A 79 21.65 -4.55 47.36
CA ILE A 79 21.85 -3.51 46.36
C ILE A 79 20.72 -3.71 45.33
N PRO A 80 19.85 -2.72 45.07
CA PRO A 80 18.87 -2.83 44.01
C PRO A 80 19.62 -3.06 42.69
N VAL A 81 19.13 -3.98 41.85
CA VAL A 81 19.80 -4.38 40.59
C VAL A 81 20.22 -3.17 39.74
N TRP A 82 19.46 -2.08 39.83
CA TRP A 82 19.68 -0.80 39.14
C TRP A 82 20.93 -0.01 39.58
N ASP A 83 21.52 -0.32 40.73
CA ASP A 83 22.73 0.32 41.27
C ASP A 83 23.98 -0.56 41.13
N LEU A 84 23.87 -1.67 40.40
CA LEU A 84 25.03 -2.42 39.94
C LEU A 84 25.76 -1.61 38.85
N PRO A 85 27.10 -1.51 38.92
CA PRO A 85 27.90 -0.76 37.95
C PRO A 85 27.79 -1.27 36.51
N ASP A 86 27.27 -2.49 36.33
CA ASP A 86 27.09 -3.16 35.04
C ASP A 86 25.71 -2.92 34.39
N VAL A 87 24.81 -2.14 35.00
CA VAL A 87 23.53 -1.76 34.37
C VAL A 87 23.73 -0.44 33.62
N PRO A 88 23.88 -0.46 32.28
CA PRO A 88 24.06 0.76 31.49
C PRO A 88 22.79 1.61 31.57
N LYS A 89 22.79 2.62 32.44
CA LYS A 89 21.71 3.61 32.54
C LYS A 89 21.68 4.40 31.22
N GLY A 90 20.63 4.21 30.42
CA GLY A 90 20.35 5.01 29.21
C GLY A 90 20.91 4.47 27.88
N ARG A 91 21.66 3.36 27.85
CA ARG A 91 22.13 2.74 26.58
C ARG A 91 21.81 1.26 26.54
N LEU A 92 21.17 0.82 25.46
CA LEU A 92 20.86 -0.60 25.27
C LEU A 92 22.14 -1.42 25.08
N PRO A 93 22.20 -2.63 25.67
CA PRO A 93 23.18 -3.63 25.29
C PRO A 93 23.21 -3.88 23.77
N PRO A 94 24.38 -4.18 23.17
CA PRO A 94 24.52 -4.29 21.72
C PRO A 94 23.57 -5.29 21.05
N HIS A 95 23.23 -6.39 21.73
CA HIS A 95 22.31 -7.40 21.20
C HIS A 95 20.86 -6.89 21.13
N LEU A 96 20.41 -6.10 22.12
CA LEU A 96 19.09 -5.47 22.11
C LEU A 96 19.01 -4.33 21.09
N GLU A 97 20.08 -3.55 20.95
CA GLU A 97 20.15 -2.52 19.92
C GLU A 97 20.08 -3.13 18.51
N LEU A 98 20.75 -4.26 18.30
CA LEU A 98 20.68 -5.01 17.04
C LEU A 98 19.27 -5.56 16.80
N GLN A 99 18.62 -6.11 17.82
CA GLN A 99 17.22 -6.55 17.74
C GLN A 99 16.25 -5.40 17.43
N ARG A 100 16.51 -4.21 17.98
CA ARG A 100 15.72 -3.02 17.75
C ARG A 100 15.87 -2.49 16.33
N THR A 101 17.09 -2.43 15.79
CA THR A 101 17.41 -1.68 14.56
C THR A 101 17.52 -2.54 13.31
N ARG A 102 17.76 -3.85 13.45
CA ARG A 102 18.02 -4.76 12.32
C ARG A 102 17.09 -5.97 12.33
N VAL A 103 16.72 -6.41 11.13
CA VAL A 103 16.13 -7.74 10.91
C VAL A 103 17.28 -8.66 10.48
N LEU A 104 17.51 -9.74 11.23
CA LEU A 104 18.51 -10.74 10.88
C LEU A 104 17.92 -11.72 9.88
N CYS A 105 18.66 -12.02 8.81
CA CYS A 105 18.27 -12.98 7.79
C CYS A 105 19.11 -14.25 7.95
N THR A 106 18.70 -15.15 8.84
CA THR A 106 19.37 -16.45 8.99
C THR A 106 18.95 -17.42 7.88
N PHE A 107 19.61 -18.59 7.81
CA PHE A 107 19.31 -19.61 6.82
C PHE A 107 17.84 -20.07 6.91
N ASP A 108 17.37 -20.40 8.11
CA ASP A 108 16.02 -20.91 8.36
C ASP A 108 14.95 -19.84 8.15
N ALA A 109 14.95 -18.79 8.99
CA ALA A 109 13.90 -17.79 9.01
C ALA A 109 14.41 -16.43 9.49
N PRO A 110 13.88 -15.30 8.96
CA PRO A 110 14.21 -13.98 9.48
C PRO A 110 13.84 -13.85 10.96
N THR A 111 14.75 -13.30 11.77
CA THR A 111 14.51 -13.02 13.18
C THR A 111 14.48 -11.51 13.43
N HIS A 112 13.87 -11.11 14.55
CA HIS A 112 13.66 -9.70 14.91
C HIS A 112 12.81 -8.92 13.91
N THR A 113 11.72 -9.52 13.41
CA THR A 113 10.81 -8.87 12.44
C THR A 113 9.95 -7.76 13.06
N GLU A 114 9.63 -7.88 14.35
CA GLU A 114 8.77 -6.93 15.07
C GLU A 114 9.46 -5.58 15.28
N ASN A 115 8.66 -4.51 15.33
CA ASN A 115 9.13 -3.19 15.71
C ASN A 115 8.76 -2.85 17.15
N PHE A 116 9.69 -2.28 17.91
CA PHE A 116 9.55 -1.96 19.33
C PHE A 116 9.55 -0.45 19.56
N GLN A 117 8.63 0.28 18.93
CA GLN A 117 8.55 1.75 18.96
C GLN A 117 7.50 2.31 19.94
N TYR A 118 7.04 1.54 20.94
CA TYR A 118 6.15 2.08 21.97
C TYR A 118 6.95 2.66 23.13
N SER A 119 6.42 3.70 23.79
CA SER A 119 7.11 4.47 24.84
C SER A 119 7.58 3.62 26.03
N GLY A 120 6.82 2.57 26.37
CA GLY A 120 7.17 1.63 27.43
C GLY A 120 8.28 0.62 27.07
N ALA A 121 8.68 0.52 25.81
CA ALA A 121 9.74 -0.39 25.39
C ALA A 121 11.06 0.12 25.98
N TYR A 122 11.78 -0.76 26.69
CA TYR A 122 13.08 -0.45 27.31
C TYR A 122 13.08 0.71 28.33
N ALA A 123 11.92 1.13 28.83
CA ALA A 123 11.80 2.16 29.85
C ALA A 123 12.55 1.78 31.14
N SER A 124 12.59 0.48 31.48
CA SER A 124 13.37 -0.06 32.59
C SER A 124 14.88 0.15 32.45
N MET A 125 15.38 0.27 31.21
CA MET A 125 16.78 0.54 30.90
C MET A 125 17.06 2.05 30.75
N GLY A 126 16.06 2.90 31.00
CA GLY A 126 16.18 4.36 30.88
C GLY A 126 16.17 4.87 29.44
N VAL A 127 15.65 4.09 28.48
CA VAL A 127 15.53 4.49 27.07
C VAL A 127 14.13 5.03 26.82
N ASP A 128 14.03 6.29 26.42
CA ASP A 128 12.77 6.91 26.00
C ASP A 128 12.55 6.64 24.51
N ASN A 129 11.45 5.95 24.18
CA ASN A 129 11.02 5.68 22.81
C ASN A 129 9.75 6.46 22.44
N SER A 130 9.43 7.51 23.20
CA SER A 130 8.27 8.35 22.90
C SER A 130 8.45 9.07 21.57
N LEU A 131 7.40 9.06 20.74
CA LEU A 131 7.42 9.74 19.45
C LEU A 131 7.47 11.25 19.65
N ARG A 132 8.57 11.89 19.24
CA ARG A 132 8.71 13.34 19.19
C ARG A 132 8.77 13.80 17.75
N LEU A 133 7.85 14.71 17.38
CA LEU A 133 7.72 15.17 16.00
C LEU A 133 8.99 15.86 15.48
N GLU A 134 9.70 16.60 16.35
CA GLU A 134 10.97 17.25 16.00
C GLU A 134 12.09 16.24 15.70
N GLU A 135 12.21 15.19 16.52
CA GLU A 135 13.18 14.11 16.30
C GLU A 135 12.88 13.34 15.02
N PHE A 136 11.60 13.06 14.75
CA PHE A 136 11.16 12.49 13.48
C PHE A 136 11.53 13.38 12.30
N ARG A 137 11.22 14.69 12.36
CA ARG A 137 11.54 15.64 11.28
C ARG A 137 13.04 15.74 10.99
N ASN A 138 13.88 15.62 12.01
CA ASN A 138 15.34 15.68 11.85
C ASN A 138 15.96 14.39 11.32
N SER A 139 15.35 13.23 11.62
CA SER A 139 15.81 11.92 11.18
C SER A 139 15.26 11.50 9.81
N PHE A 140 14.05 11.94 9.48
CA PHE A 140 13.38 11.59 8.24
C PHE A 140 14.08 12.20 7.03
N LYS A 141 14.45 11.35 6.06
CA LYS A 141 15.11 11.76 4.82
C LYS A 141 14.55 10.98 3.64
N VAL A 142 14.46 11.65 2.51
CA VAL A 142 14.06 11.05 1.23
C VAL A 142 15.13 11.33 0.19
N GLU A 143 15.65 10.28 -0.43
CA GLU A 143 16.71 10.37 -1.45
C GLU A 143 16.22 9.71 -2.75
N VAL A 144 16.03 10.52 -3.80
CA VAL A 144 15.62 10.00 -5.12
C VAL A 144 16.86 9.53 -5.86
N ILE A 145 16.87 8.27 -6.29
CA ILE A 145 18.03 7.63 -6.93
C ILE A 145 17.87 7.61 -8.44
N SER A 146 16.68 7.25 -8.92
CA SER A 146 16.36 7.28 -10.34
C SER A 146 14.92 7.74 -10.54
N LEU A 147 14.73 8.62 -11.51
CA LEU A 147 13.43 9.08 -11.97
C LEU A 147 13.41 9.01 -13.49
N THR A 148 12.44 8.28 -14.02
CA THR A 148 12.12 8.19 -15.44
C THR A 148 10.64 8.56 -15.63
N GLU A 149 10.15 8.57 -16.88
CA GLU A 149 8.76 8.96 -17.15
C GLU A 149 7.72 8.03 -16.50
N ASP A 150 8.02 6.73 -16.47
CA ASP A 150 7.10 5.72 -15.94
C ASP A 150 7.60 5.10 -14.62
N ASP A 151 8.92 5.08 -14.36
CA ASP A 151 9.49 4.43 -13.16
C ASP A 151 10.20 5.43 -12.23
N MET A 152 10.07 5.20 -10.91
CA MET A 152 10.76 5.95 -9.86
C MET A 152 11.32 5.01 -8.78
N GLU A 153 12.59 5.19 -8.42
CA GLU A 153 13.24 4.54 -7.27
C GLU A 153 13.77 5.60 -6.31
N PHE A 154 13.39 5.48 -5.04
CA PHE A 154 13.83 6.40 -3.99
C PHE A 154 13.92 5.71 -2.64
N ASP A 155 14.74 6.26 -1.77
CA ASP A 155 14.93 5.78 -0.40
C ASP A 155 14.13 6.63 0.58
N MET A 156 13.46 5.97 1.51
CA MET A 156 12.77 6.57 2.66
C MET A 156 13.46 6.10 3.94
N ILE A 157 14.12 7.04 4.62
CA ILE A 157 14.93 6.78 5.81
C ILE A 157 14.25 7.42 7.02
N GLY A 158 14.20 6.71 8.15
CA GLY A 158 13.64 7.20 9.41
C GLY A 158 12.12 7.00 9.55
N ILE A 159 11.50 6.17 8.71
CA ILE A 159 10.07 5.88 8.76
C ILE A 159 9.81 4.45 9.27
N ASP A 160 8.61 4.20 9.81
CA ASP A 160 8.16 2.86 10.18
C ASP A 160 7.53 2.09 9.00
N ALA A 161 7.59 0.76 9.07
CA ALA A 161 7.00 -0.14 8.10
C ALA A 161 5.48 0.05 7.95
N ALA A 162 4.76 0.44 9.00
CA ALA A 162 3.31 0.66 8.93
C ALA A 162 2.96 1.80 7.98
N ILE A 163 3.68 2.93 8.06
CA ILE A 163 3.43 4.10 7.21
C ILE A 163 3.93 3.83 5.78
N ALA A 164 5.11 3.22 5.63
CA ALA A 164 5.62 2.77 4.33
C ALA A 164 4.61 1.84 3.62
N ASN A 165 4.05 0.86 4.34
CA ASN A 165 3.03 -0.03 3.80
C ASN A 165 1.71 0.67 3.53
N ALA A 166 1.34 1.70 4.30
CA ALA A 166 0.17 2.52 4.01
C ALA A 166 0.30 3.21 2.66
N PHE A 167 1.44 3.87 2.37
CA PHE A 167 1.68 4.48 1.06
C PHE A 167 1.64 3.46 -0.07
N ARG A 168 2.29 2.29 0.11
CA ARG A 168 2.22 1.20 -0.87
C ARG A 168 0.78 0.77 -1.17
N ARG A 169 -0.07 0.66 -0.14
CA ARG A 169 -1.48 0.26 -0.29
C ARG A 169 -2.31 1.34 -0.98
N ILE A 170 -2.09 2.61 -0.64
CA ILE A 170 -2.78 3.74 -1.26
C ILE A 170 -2.45 3.82 -2.75
N LEU A 171 -1.16 3.69 -3.10
CA LEU A 171 -0.70 3.67 -4.49
C LEU A 171 -1.42 2.62 -5.35
N ILE A 172 -1.59 1.42 -4.81
CA ILE A 172 -2.19 0.30 -5.54
C ILE A 172 -3.72 0.42 -5.62
N ALA A 173 -4.38 0.82 -4.54
CA ALA A 173 -5.82 0.60 -4.38
C ALA A 173 -6.66 1.89 -4.30
N GLU A 174 -6.12 3.02 -3.88
CA GLU A 174 -6.96 4.17 -3.51
C GLU A 174 -6.75 5.39 -4.39
N LEU A 175 -5.62 5.45 -5.10
CA LEU A 175 -5.43 6.49 -6.11
C LEU A 175 -6.44 6.31 -7.26
N PRO A 176 -7.18 7.38 -7.60
CA PRO A 176 -8.15 7.31 -8.68
C PRO A 176 -7.48 7.43 -10.05
N THR A 177 -8.04 6.74 -11.04
CA THR A 177 -7.65 6.84 -12.45
C THR A 177 -8.88 6.80 -13.36
N MET A 178 -8.68 7.09 -14.64
CA MET A 178 -9.70 6.93 -15.69
C MET A 178 -9.52 5.58 -16.39
N ALA A 179 -10.59 4.78 -16.44
CA ALA A 179 -10.59 3.52 -17.20
C ALA A 179 -11.95 3.25 -17.84
N ILE A 180 -11.96 2.44 -18.90
CA ILE A 180 -13.19 2.06 -19.60
C ILE A 180 -14.06 1.18 -18.69
N GLU A 181 -15.33 1.55 -18.57
CA GLU A 181 -16.31 0.83 -17.75
C GLU A 181 -17.46 0.27 -18.57
N LYS A 182 -18.09 1.09 -19.41
CA LYS A 182 -19.19 0.65 -20.26
C LYS A 182 -18.74 0.58 -21.70
N VAL A 183 -19.09 -0.50 -22.38
CA VAL A 183 -18.83 -0.68 -23.82
C VAL A 183 -20.17 -0.94 -24.50
N LEU A 184 -20.56 -0.04 -25.39
CA LEU A 184 -21.76 -0.13 -26.22
C LEU A 184 -21.32 -0.72 -27.56
N ILE A 185 -21.78 -1.93 -27.88
CA ILE A 185 -21.40 -2.61 -29.12
C ILE A 185 -22.56 -2.47 -30.11
N ALA A 186 -22.31 -1.84 -31.25
CA ALA A 186 -23.28 -1.73 -32.34
C ALA A 186 -23.24 -2.98 -33.22
N ASN A 187 -22.03 -3.43 -33.57
CA ASN A 187 -21.82 -4.64 -34.37
C ASN A 187 -20.47 -5.28 -34.04
N ASN A 188 -20.47 -6.57 -33.69
CA ASN A 188 -19.26 -7.36 -33.55
C ASN A 188 -19.42 -8.68 -34.32
N THR A 189 -18.72 -8.79 -35.44
CA THR A 189 -18.66 -10.04 -36.25
C THR A 189 -17.31 -10.73 -36.12
N SER A 190 -16.48 -10.30 -35.16
CA SER A 190 -15.19 -10.91 -34.88
C SER A 190 -15.34 -12.25 -34.17
N ILE A 191 -14.21 -12.96 -34.02
CA ILE A 191 -14.16 -14.24 -33.27
C ILE A 191 -14.17 -13.99 -31.76
N VAL A 192 -13.76 -12.80 -31.32
CA VAL A 192 -13.69 -12.45 -29.90
C VAL A 192 -15.10 -12.13 -29.41
N GLN A 193 -15.54 -12.82 -28.37
CA GLN A 193 -16.84 -12.58 -27.74
C GLN A 193 -16.90 -11.17 -27.15
N ASP A 194 -18.11 -10.61 -27.14
CA ASP A 194 -18.39 -9.24 -26.70
C ASP A 194 -17.88 -8.97 -25.29
N GLU A 195 -18.11 -9.89 -24.35
CA GLU A 195 -17.70 -9.75 -22.96
C GLU A 195 -16.18 -9.77 -22.80
N VAL A 196 -15.51 -10.61 -23.60
CA VAL A 196 -14.04 -10.72 -23.59
C VAL A 196 -13.43 -9.47 -24.21
N LEU A 197 -14.01 -8.95 -25.30
CA LEU A 197 -13.57 -7.71 -25.93
C LEU A 197 -13.74 -6.51 -24.97
N ALA A 198 -14.91 -6.41 -24.33
CA ALA A 198 -15.20 -5.36 -23.35
C ALA A 198 -14.24 -5.42 -22.15
N HIS A 199 -13.94 -6.62 -21.63
CA HIS A 199 -12.98 -6.81 -20.55
C HIS A 199 -11.56 -6.36 -20.96
N ARG A 200 -11.11 -6.68 -22.18
CA ARG A 200 -9.82 -6.23 -22.70
C ARG A 200 -9.74 -4.71 -22.85
N LEU A 201 -10.79 -4.09 -23.39
CA LEU A 201 -10.90 -2.62 -23.49
C LEU A 201 -10.82 -1.96 -22.11
N GLY A 202 -11.46 -2.56 -21.10
CA GLY A 202 -11.41 -2.10 -19.71
C GLY A 202 -10.00 -2.03 -19.12
N LEU A 203 -9.07 -2.87 -19.58
CA LEU A 203 -7.69 -2.96 -19.09
C LEU A 203 -6.69 -2.09 -19.86
N VAL A 204 -7.13 -1.34 -20.88
CA VAL A 204 -6.26 -0.41 -21.61
C VAL A 204 -6.02 0.83 -20.75
N PRO A 205 -4.76 1.14 -20.38
CA PRO A 205 -4.46 2.35 -19.61
C PRO A 205 -4.67 3.60 -20.47
N LEU A 206 -5.33 4.60 -19.91
CA LEU A 206 -5.62 5.87 -20.56
C LEU A 206 -4.69 6.97 -20.03
N LYS A 207 -4.12 7.77 -20.93
CA LYS A 207 -3.27 8.91 -20.58
C LYS A 207 -4.14 10.14 -20.29
N VAL A 208 -4.80 10.12 -19.13
CA VAL A 208 -5.74 11.17 -18.72
C VAL A 208 -5.47 11.55 -17.26
N ASP A 209 -5.45 12.84 -16.95
CA ASP A 209 -5.39 13.31 -15.57
C ASP A 209 -6.75 13.12 -14.87
N PRO A 210 -6.86 12.23 -13.87
CA PRO A 210 -8.11 11.96 -13.16
C PRO A 210 -8.58 13.14 -12.29
N ARG A 211 -7.72 14.13 -12.01
CA ARG A 211 -8.07 15.29 -11.17
C ARG A 211 -9.06 16.23 -11.85
N LEU A 212 -9.08 16.22 -13.18
CA LEU A 212 -9.96 17.05 -14.01
C LEU A 212 -11.40 16.53 -14.05
N PHE A 213 -11.62 15.28 -13.63
CA PHE A 213 -12.91 14.60 -13.72
C PHE A 213 -13.51 14.34 -12.33
N ASN A 214 -14.84 14.41 -12.26
CA ASN A 214 -15.59 14.06 -11.07
C ASN A 214 -15.98 12.58 -11.08
N TYR A 215 -16.26 12.03 -9.91
CA TYR A 215 -16.85 10.70 -9.81
C TYR A 215 -18.27 10.71 -10.36
N LYS A 216 -18.64 9.64 -11.05
CA LYS A 216 -19.99 9.42 -11.56
C LYS A 216 -20.79 8.63 -10.52
N SER A 217 -21.90 9.18 -10.03
CA SER A 217 -22.85 8.44 -9.20
C SER A 217 -23.76 7.54 -10.06
N GLU A 218 -24.43 6.57 -9.45
CA GLU A 218 -25.35 5.65 -10.16
C GLU A 218 -26.49 6.40 -10.85
N ASN A 219 -26.99 7.46 -10.22
CA ASN A 219 -28.09 8.30 -10.72
C ASN A 219 -27.63 9.44 -11.65
N ASP A 220 -26.33 9.67 -11.79
CA ASP A 220 -25.82 10.76 -12.62
C ASP A 220 -25.85 10.39 -14.10
N GLU A 221 -26.34 11.31 -14.92
CA GLU A 221 -26.21 11.22 -16.37
C GLU A 221 -24.73 11.39 -16.80
N PRO A 222 -24.26 10.66 -17.82
CA PRO A 222 -22.92 10.86 -18.37
C PRO A 222 -22.77 12.27 -18.99
N ASN A 223 -21.93 13.09 -18.38
CA ASN A 223 -21.66 14.47 -18.80
C ASN A 223 -20.17 14.66 -19.17
N GLU A 224 -19.83 15.86 -19.63
CA GLU A 224 -18.48 16.22 -20.06
C GLU A 224 -17.41 16.20 -18.95
N LYS A 225 -17.80 16.26 -17.67
CA LYS A 225 -16.89 16.29 -16.52
C LYS A 225 -16.71 14.93 -15.85
N ASN A 226 -17.55 13.96 -16.18
CA ASN A 226 -17.62 12.68 -15.47
C ASN A 226 -17.29 11.50 -16.40
N THR A 227 -17.42 11.66 -17.72
CA THR A 227 -17.28 10.57 -18.69
C THR A 227 -16.46 10.98 -19.90
N ILE A 228 -15.65 10.05 -20.40
CA ILE A 228 -14.90 10.17 -21.65
C ILE A 228 -15.41 9.10 -22.60
N VAL A 229 -15.64 9.43 -23.87
CA VAL A 229 -16.14 8.49 -24.86
C VAL A 229 -15.07 8.23 -25.93
N PHE A 230 -14.86 6.97 -26.25
CA PHE A 230 -14.04 6.51 -27.36
C PHE A 230 -14.89 5.73 -28.37
N LYS A 231 -14.55 5.84 -29.65
CA LYS A 231 -15.15 5.06 -30.74
C LYS A 231 -14.10 4.14 -31.35
N LEU A 232 -14.48 2.88 -31.56
CA LEU A 232 -13.70 1.92 -32.33
C LEU A 232 -14.56 1.44 -33.49
N HIS A 233 -14.11 1.74 -34.70
CA HIS A 233 -14.76 1.26 -35.92
C HIS A 233 -13.72 0.74 -36.90
N VAL A 234 -13.66 -0.58 -37.05
CA VAL A 234 -12.64 -1.27 -37.85
C VAL A 234 -13.28 -2.39 -38.63
N ARG A 235 -13.05 -2.36 -39.95
CA ARG A 235 -13.56 -3.36 -40.90
C ARG A 235 -12.42 -3.96 -41.70
N CYS A 236 -12.40 -5.28 -41.79
CA CYS A 236 -11.48 -6.01 -42.64
C CYS A 236 -12.17 -6.36 -43.97
N GLU A 237 -11.71 -5.77 -45.07
CA GLU A 237 -12.32 -5.99 -46.39
C GLU A 237 -12.10 -7.42 -46.91
N ARG A 238 -13.05 -7.93 -47.71
CA ARG A 238 -12.96 -9.26 -48.31
C ARG A 238 -11.81 -9.28 -49.31
N GLY A 239 -10.83 -10.17 -49.09
CA GLY A 239 -9.62 -10.29 -49.91
C GLY A 239 -8.36 -9.64 -49.31
N SER A 240 -8.50 -8.90 -48.21
CA SER A 240 -7.34 -8.38 -47.46
C SER A 240 -6.69 -9.42 -46.55
N SER A 241 -5.46 -9.19 -46.10
CA SER A 241 -4.84 -9.99 -45.04
C SER A 241 -5.49 -9.72 -43.69
N ARG A 242 -5.37 -10.65 -42.74
CA ARG A 242 -5.89 -10.47 -41.37
C ARG A 242 -5.38 -9.17 -40.74
N VAL A 243 -6.29 -8.33 -40.26
CA VAL A 243 -5.99 -7.06 -39.61
C VAL A 243 -5.87 -7.26 -38.10
N LYS A 244 -4.85 -6.65 -37.48
CA LYS A 244 -4.71 -6.63 -36.02
C LYS A 244 -5.27 -5.31 -35.52
N VAL A 245 -6.39 -5.38 -34.81
CA VAL A 245 -7.02 -4.22 -34.18
C VAL A 245 -6.19 -3.85 -32.96
N LYS A 246 -5.75 -2.59 -32.90
CA LYS A 246 -4.85 -2.07 -31.86
C LYS A 246 -5.49 -0.93 -31.08
N SER A 247 -4.91 -0.58 -29.93
CA SER A 247 -5.40 0.51 -29.08
C SER A 247 -5.38 1.87 -29.76
N ASN A 248 -4.43 2.15 -30.66
CA ASN A 248 -4.40 3.40 -31.43
C ASN A 248 -5.64 3.63 -32.33
N GLU A 249 -6.43 2.60 -32.60
CA GLU A 249 -7.67 2.72 -33.37
C GLU A 249 -8.84 3.25 -32.52
N LEU A 250 -8.67 3.37 -31.20
CA LEU A 250 -9.62 4.02 -30.29
C LEU A 250 -9.56 5.55 -30.49
N LYS A 251 -10.59 6.10 -31.14
CA LYS A 251 -10.72 7.53 -31.40
C LYS A 251 -11.52 8.19 -30.29
N TRP A 252 -10.95 9.20 -29.64
CA TRP A 252 -11.67 10.01 -28.66
C TRP A 252 -12.76 10.86 -29.33
N LEU A 253 -13.95 10.89 -28.73
CA LEU A 253 -15.09 11.70 -29.15
C LEU A 253 -15.33 12.84 -28.13
N PRO A 254 -14.90 14.08 -28.41
CA PRO A 254 -15.02 15.20 -27.46
C PRO A 254 -16.45 15.73 -27.30
N HIS A 255 -17.34 15.43 -28.26
CA HIS A 255 -18.75 15.82 -28.25
C HIS A 255 -19.67 14.81 -27.56
N GLY A 256 -19.12 13.70 -27.07
CA GLY A 256 -19.88 12.61 -26.45
C GLY A 256 -20.23 11.48 -27.43
N SER A 257 -21.17 10.64 -27.03
CA SER A 257 -21.66 9.47 -27.77
C SER A 257 -22.40 9.88 -29.05
N GLU A 258 -22.08 9.21 -30.15
CA GLU A 258 -22.78 9.32 -31.43
C GLU A 258 -23.95 8.32 -31.51
N PHE A 259 -23.94 7.27 -30.67
CA PHE A 259 -25.02 6.29 -30.60
C PHE A 259 -26.31 6.88 -30.03
N ILE A 260 -27.42 6.61 -30.72
CA ILE A 260 -28.75 7.10 -30.38
C ILE A 260 -29.38 6.17 -29.35
N LEU A 261 -29.94 6.74 -28.28
CA LEU A 261 -30.70 6.01 -27.29
C LEU A 261 -32.08 5.66 -27.88
N GLY A 262 -32.29 4.39 -28.21
CA GLY A 262 -33.45 3.90 -28.99
C GLY A 262 -34.83 3.99 -28.31
N THR A 263 -35.01 4.76 -27.24
CA THR A 263 -36.26 4.78 -26.45
C THR A 263 -37.35 5.70 -26.98
N GLU A 264 -37.12 6.50 -28.02
CA GLU A 264 -38.17 7.33 -28.61
C GLU A 264 -38.18 7.15 -30.13
N LYS A 265 -39.22 6.47 -30.65
CA LYS A 265 -39.62 6.62 -32.05
C LYS A 265 -39.74 8.12 -32.30
N ALA A 266 -38.94 8.63 -33.23
CA ALA A 266 -38.99 10.03 -33.65
C ALA A 266 -40.45 10.44 -33.91
N ALA A 267 -41.05 11.17 -32.96
CA ALA A 267 -42.23 11.95 -33.23
C ALA A 267 -41.77 13.08 -34.15
N VAL A 268 -42.43 13.19 -35.30
CA VAL A 268 -42.00 13.95 -36.48
C VAL A 268 -42.02 15.47 -36.27
N ASP A 269 -42.36 15.96 -35.07
CA ASP A 269 -42.51 17.40 -34.84
C ASP A 269 -41.70 17.89 -33.64
N SER A 270 -40.92 18.96 -33.89
CA SER A 270 -40.20 19.86 -32.97
C SER A 270 -38.79 19.49 -32.49
N THR A 271 -37.78 20.17 -33.09
CA THR A 271 -36.53 20.77 -32.52
C THR A 271 -35.85 20.22 -31.25
N SER A 272 -36.09 18.98 -30.87
CA SER A 272 -35.42 18.30 -29.77
C SER A 272 -34.22 17.53 -30.32
N LYS A 273 -33.02 17.82 -29.81
CA LYS A 273 -31.80 17.07 -30.16
C LYS A 273 -32.04 15.59 -29.86
N THR A 274 -31.76 14.72 -30.82
CA THR A 274 -31.76 13.26 -30.64
C THR A 274 -30.96 12.91 -29.38
N LYS A 275 -31.58 12.22 -28.41
CA LYS A 275 -30.92 11.82 -27.16
C LYS A 275 -29.88 10.72 -27.47
N THR A 276 -28.61 11.02 -27.24
CA THR A 276 -27.52 10.02 -27.28
C THR A 276 -27.27 9.47 -25.88
N TYR A 277 -26.36 8.50 -25.73
CA TYR A 277 -26.03 7.91 -24.42
C TYR A 277 -25.29 8.86 -23.47
N THR A 278 -24.97 10.09 -23.89
CA THR A 278 -24.31 11.12 -23.09
C THR A 278 -24.94 12.50 -23.33
N SER A 279 -25.03 13.33 -22.30
CA SER A 279 -25.54 14.70 -22.38
C SER A 279 -24.41 15.70 -22.18
N PHE A 280 -23.63 15.96 -23.25
CA PHE A 280 -22.50 16.91 -23.20
C PHE A 280 -22.99 18.32 -23.54
N ASN A 281 -22.83 19.25 -22.60
CA ASN A 281 -23.21 20.65 -22.80
C ASN A 281 -22.16 21.45 -23.57
N CYS A 282 -20.89 21.09 -23.41
CA CYS A 282 -19.77 21.63 -24.16
C CYS A 282 -18.84 20.51 -24.63
N SER A 283 -18.03 20.82 -25.63
CA SER A 283 -17.03 19.91 -26.15
C SER A 283 -15.81 19.86 -25.21
N GLN A 284 -15.31 18.67 -24.93
CA GLN A 284 -14.14 18.50 -24.05
C GLN A 284 -12.85 19.08 -24.66
N ASP A 285 -12.78 19.22 -25.98
CA ASP A 285 -11.64 19.83 -26.70
C ASP A 285 -11.45 21.33 -26.38
N SER A 286 -12.51 22.00 -25.92
CA SER A 286 -12.47 23.42 -25.57
C SER A 286 -11.71 23.70 -24.26
N LEU A 287 -11.39 22.66 -23.50
CA LEU A 287 -10.60 22.78 -22.28
C LEU A 287 -9.12 22.93 -22.65
N PRO A 288 -8.43 23.99 -22.14
CA PRO A 288 -7.07 24.32 -22.55
C PRO A 288 -6.05 23.20 -22.23
N GLU A 289 -6.36 22.36 -21.24
CA GLU A 289 -5.53 21.23 -20.80
C GLU A 289 -5.48 20.10 -21.85
N PHE A 290 -6.52 19.92 -22.66
CA PHE A 290 -6.60 18.86 -23.67
C PHE A 290 -6.16 19.31 -25.08
N VAL A 291 -5.97 20.61 -25.30
CA VAL A 291 -5.47 21.15 -26.59
C VAL A 291 -4.02 20.71 -26.84
N ASN A 292 -3.19 20.70 -25.80
CA ASN A 292 -1.78 20.33 -25.90
C ASN A 292 -1.51 18.84 -25.63
N ASN A 293 -2.46 18.12 -25.02
CA ASN A 293 -2.33 16.70 -24.69
C ASN A 293 -3.69 16.01 -24.87
N PRO A 294 -4.01 15.54 -26.08
CA PRO A 294 -5.31 14.93 -26.36
C PRO A 294 -5.46 13.62 -25.58
N ILE A 295 -6.72 13.32 -25.25
CA ILE A 295 -7.07 12.08 -24.54
C ILE A 295 -6.85 10.89 -25.47
N ALA A 296 -5.95 9.99 -25.08
CA ALA A 296 -5.59 8.81 -25.83
C ALA A 296 -5.21 7.64 -24.90
N PRO A 297 -5.21 6.39 -25.40
CA PRO A 297 -4.53 5.29 -24.73
C PRO A 297 -3.05 5.63 -24.47
N LYS A 298 -2.47 5.16 -23.36
CA LYS A 298 -1.04 5.37 -23.07
C LYS A 298 -0.15 4.61 -24.05
N HIS A 299 -0.54 3.39 -24.39
CA HIS A 299 0.20 2.54 -25.33
C HIS A 299 -0.63 2.34 -26.59
N ASP A 300 -0.06 2.64 -27.74
CA ASP A 300 -0.72 2.62 -29.06
C ASP A 300 -0.75 1.24 -29.73
N ASP A 301 0.06 0.30 -29.23
CA ASP A 301 0.32 -0.99 -29.88
C ASP A 301 -0.34 -2.19 -29.18
N ILE A 302 -1.19 -1.96 -28.18
CA ILE A 302 -1.93 -3.01 -27.48
C ILE A 302 -2.90 -3.67 -28.46
N ILE A 303 -2.73 -4.96 -28.72
CA ILE A 303 -3.63 -5.72 -29.59
C ILE A 303 -4.94 -5.98 -28.85
N LEU A 304 -6.06 -5.53 -29.41
CA LEU A 304 -7.41 -5.74 -28.88
C LEU A 304 -8.05 -6.98 -29.48
N ALA A 305 -8.04 -7.09 -30.81
CA ALA A 305 -8.64 -8.19 -31.55
C ALA A 305 -7.86 -8.48 -32.85
N LYS A 306 -8.19 -9.60 -33.50
CA LYS A 306 -7.69 -9.94 -34.84
C LYS A 306 -8.89 -10.23 -35.73
N LEU A 307 -8.98 -9.52 -36.83
CA LEU A 307 -10.08 -9.63 -37.79
C LEU A 307 -9.64 -10.43 -39.02
N GLY A 308 -10.51 -11.33 -39.46
CA GLY A 308 -10.46 -11.97 -40.76
C GLY A 308 -11.24 -11.20 -41.82
N PRO A 309 -11.05 -11.56 -43.11
CA PRO A 309 -11.71 -10.88 -44.23
C PRO A 309 -13.24 -10.94 -44.11
N GLY A 310 -13.89 -9.79 -44.16
CA GLY A 310 -15.33 -9.64 -44.04
C GLY A 310 -15.84 -9.40 -42.61
N GLN A 311 -14.97 -9.43 -41.59
CA GLN A 311 -15.33 -9.12 -40.21
C GLN A 311 -15.18 -7.62 -39.90
N GLU A 312 -15.96 -7.16 -38.93
CA GLU A 312 -16.08 -5.77 -38.51
C GLU A 312 -16.38 -5.69 -37.01
N ILE A 313 -15.83 -4.65 -36.37
CA ILE A 313 -16.11 -4.24 -35.00
C ILE A 313 -16.53 -2.76 -35.03
N GLU A 314 -17.68 -2.45 -34.47
CA GLU A 314 -18.18 -1.10 -34.23
C GLU A 314 -18.70 -1.00 -32.80
N LEU A 315 -18.05 -0.15 -31.98
CA LEU A 315 -18.41 0.08 -30.60
C LEU A 315 -18.03 1.48 -30.10
N GLU A 316 -18.68 1.87 -29.01
CA GLU A 316 -18.32 3.03 -28.18
C GLU A 316 -17.94 2.57 -26.78
N ALA A 317 -16.86 3.12 -26.23
CA ALA A 317 -16.34 2.79 -24.91
C ALA A 317 -16.35 4.04 -24.02
N HIS A 318 -17.05 3.96 -22.89
CA HIS A 318 -17.20 5.03 -21.92
C HIS A 318 -16.26 4.79 -20.75
N ALA A 319 -15.31 5.72 -20.56
CA ALA A 319 -14.38 5.72 -19.45
C ALA A 319 -14.84 6.65 -18.33
N VAL A 320 -14.66 6.19 -17.10
CA VAL A 320 -15.05 6.91 -15.88
C VAL A 320 -13.92 6.88 -14.86
N LYS A 321 -13.99 7.82 -13.92
CA LYS A 321 -13.09 7.87 -12.76
C LYS A 321 -13.45 6.77 -11.76
N GLY A 322 -12.46 5.99 -11.35
CA GLY A 322 -12.63 4.93 -10.36
C GLY A 322 -11.33 4.67 -9.58
N MET A 323 -11.38 3.74 -8.63
CA MET A 323 -10.26 3.39 -7.74
C MET A 323 -9.88 1.92 -7.87
N GLY A 324 -8.59 1.61 -7.70
CA GLY A 324 -8.05 0.24 -7.77
C GLY A 324 -8.70 -0.74 -6.77
N LYS A 325 -9.22 -0.25 -5.65
CA LYS A 325 -9.94 -1.02 -4.62
C LYS A 325 -11.23 -1.63 -5.17
N THR A 326 -11.89 -0.95 -6.11
CA THR A 326 -13.11 -1.44 -6.77
C THR A 326 -12.77 -2.46 -7.84
N HIS A 327 -11.77 -2.17 -8.69
CA HIS A 327 -11.28 -3.09 -9.70
C HIS A 327 -9.84 -2.74 -10.11
N ALA A 328 -9.02 -3.77 -10.37
CA ALA A 328 -7.60 -3.61 -10.69
C ALA A 328 -7.31 -2.74 -11.92
N LYS A 329 -8.26 -2.63 -12.86
CA LYS A 329 -8.16 -1.75 -14.04
C LYS A 329 -7.93 -0.27 -13.72
N TRP A 330 -8.34 0.16 -12.52
CA TRP A 330 -8.12 1.53 -12.04
C TRP A 330 -6.85 1.69 -11.20
N SER A 331 -6.02 0.65 -11.08
CA SER A 331 -4.73 0.81 -10.41
C SER A 331 -3.80 1.67 -11.29
N PRO A 332 -3.27 2.80 -10.79
CA PRO A 332 -2.39 3.67 -11.56
C PRO A 332 -0.97 3.13 -11.72
N VAL A 333 -0.62 2.11 -10.95
CA VAL A 333 0.72 1.53 -10.90
C VAL A 333 0.68 0.14 -11.53
N ALA A 334 1.68 -0.18 -12.34
CA ALA A 334 1.94 -1.56 -12.74
C ALA A 334 2.34 -2.37 -11.49
N THR A 335 3.30 -1.84 -10.73
CA THR A 335 3.64 -2.34 -9.40
C THR A 335 4.17 -1.22 -8.53
N ALA A 336 3.84 -1.28 -7.24
CA ALA A 336 4.44 -0.44 -6.22
C ALA A 336 4.86 -1.35 -5.07
N TRP A 337 6.14 -1.37 -4.78
CA TRP A 337 6.70 -2.22 -3.74
C TRP A 337 7.88 -1.54 -3.07
N TYR A 338 8.26 -2.08 -1.92
CA TYR A 338 9.45 -1.63 -1.21
C TYR A 338 10.20 -2.82 -0.66
N ARG A 339 11.49 -2.63 -0.42
CA ARG A 339 12.34 -3.54 0.35
C ARG A 339 13.17 -2.75 1.34
N MET A 340 13.49 -3.35 2.47
CA MET A 340 14.46 -2.77 3.40
C MET A 340 15.87 -2.84 2.80
N LEU A 341 16.70 -1.83 3.08
CA LEU A 341 18.10 -1.82 2.65
C LEU A 341 18.82 -3.05 3.23
N PRO A 342 19.42 -3.91 2.37
CA PRO A 342 20.27 -5.00 2.83
C PRO A 342 21.56 -4.45 3.45
N GLU A 343 21.94 -4.97 4.60
CA GLU A 343 23.21 -4.70 5.27
C GLU A 343 23.93 -6.04 5.44
N ILE A 344 25.20 -6.11 5.01
CA ILE A 344 25.98 -7.33 5.06
C ILE A 344 27.20 -7.04 5.91
N VAL A 345 27.39 -7.82 6.98
CA VAL A 345 28.46 -7.60 7.94
C VAL A 345 29.32 -8.85 8.01
N PHE A 346 30.63 -8.69 7.86
CA PHE A 346 31.58 -9.76 8.13
C PHE A 346 31.87 -9.82 9.63
N LEU A 347 31.62 -10.98 10.23
CA LEU A 347 31.94 -11.27 11.63
C LEU A 347 33.41 -11.67 11.80
N GLN A 348 34.00 -12.21 10.74
CA GLN A 348 35.40 -12.62 10.65
C GLN A 348 35.98 -12.15 9.33
N GLU A 349 37.28 -11.89 9.29
CA GLU A 349 37.98 -11.59 8.04
C GLU A 349 37.95 -12.81 7.10
N ILE A 350 37.68 -12.56 5.82
CA ILE A 350 37.59 -13.58 4.78
C ILE A 350 38.70 -13.30 3.78
N GLU A 351 39.69 -14.18 3.75
CA GLU A 351 40.92 -14.04 2.97
C GLU A 351 41.03 -15.11 1.87
N ASP A 352 41.81 -14.78 0.84
CA ASP A 352 42.32 -15.65 -0.22
C ASP A 352 41.26 -16.51 -0.92
N GLU A 353 41.39 -17.84 -0.90
CA GLU A 353 40.49 -18.77 -1.61
C GLU A 353 39.02 -18.61 -1.19
N LYS A 354 38.77 -18.35 0.10
CA LYS A 354 37.41 -18.13 0.60
C LYS A 354 36.82 -16.81 0.08
N ALA A 355 37.65 -15.78 -0.10
CA ALA A 355 37.20 -14.51 -0.67
C ALA A 355 36.76 -14.70 -2.13
N GLU A 356 37.53 -15.45 -2.92
CA GLU A 356 37.18 -15.78 -4.31
C GLU A 356 35.92 -16.65 -4.40
N GLU A 357 35.77 -17.62 -3.51
CA GLU A 357 34.56 -18.45 -3.41
C GLU A 357 33.32 -17.60 -3.11
N LEU A 358 33.41 -16.68 -2.14
CA LEU A 358 32.30 -15.80 -1.75
C LEU A 358 31.85 -14.88 -2.90
N VAL A 359 32.81 -14.31 -3.63
CA VAL A 359 32.54 -13.46 -4.79
C VAL A 359 31.87 -14.28 -5.90
N LYS A 360 32.34 -15.51 -6.15
CA LYS A 360 31.75 -16.42 -7.14
C LYS A 360 30.34 -16.87 -6.78
N LYS A 361 30.02 -17.02 -5.49
CA LYS A 361 28.66 -17.37 -5.00
C LYS A 361 27.63 -16.27 -5.27
N CYS A 362 28.05 -15.01 -5.35
CA CYS A 362 27.11 -13.89 -5.51
C CYS A 362 26.92 -13.52 -7.01
N PRO A 363 25.77 -13.82 -7.62
CA PRO A 363 25.53 -13.50 -9.04
C PRO A 363 25.49 -11.98 -9.30
N VAL A 364 25.08 -11.20 -8.30
CA VAL A 364 24.94 -9.73 -8.41
C VAL A 364 26.24 -8.99 -8.08
N ARG A 365 27.34 -9.72 -7.77
CA ARG A 365 28.66 -9.14 -7.46
C ARG A 365 28.61 -8.06 -6.37
N VAL A 366 27.95 -8.39 -5.25
CA VAL A 366 27.86 -7.53 -4.06
C VAL A 366 29.22 -7.42 -3.36
N PHE A 367 30.00 -8.49 -3.40
CA PHE A 367 31.34 -8.59 -2.84
C PHE A 367 32.39 -8.26 -3.89
N ASP A 368 33.46 -7.61 -3.46
CA ASP A 368 34.65 -7.32 -4.25
C ASP A 368 35.92 -7.80 -3.52
N ILE A 369 37.05 -7.83 -4.22
CA ILE A 369 38.33 -8.28 -3.67
C ILE A 369 39.29 -7.09 -3.59
N GLU A 370 39.76 -6.81 -2.39
CA GLU A 370 40.86 -5.89 -2.14
C GLU A 370 42.18 -6.65 -1.98
N ASP A 371 43.23 -6.21 -2.66
CA ASP A 371 44.60 -6.72 -2.48
C ASP A 371 45.29 -5.92 -1.37
N ILE A 372 45.64 -6.60 -0.27
CA ILE A 372 46.29 -5.98 0.90
C ILE A 372 47.82 -5.92 0.72
N GLY A 373 48.34 -6.45 -0.40
CA GLY A 373 49.77 -6.59 -0.64
C GLY A 373 50.33 -7.86 -0.02
N LYS A 374 51.51 -8.29 -0.50
CA LYS A 374 52.10 -9.63 -0.29
C LYS A 374 51.27 -10.79 -0.89
N GLY A 375 50.42 -10.50 -1.88
CA GLY A 375 49.59 -11.51 -2.56
C GLY A 375 48.37 -11.99 -1.76
N ARG A 376 48.02 -11.29 -0.67
CA ARG A 376 46.84 -11.59 0.14
C ARG A 376 45.63 -10.84 -0.36
N LYS A 377 44.53 -11.57 -0.57
CA LYS A 377 43.26 -11.03 -1.05
C LYS A 377 42.25 -11.01 0.09
N ARG A 378 41.47 -9.94 0.23
CA ARG A 378 40.39 -9.84 1.23
C ARG A 378 39.08 -9.47 0.55
N ALA A 379 37.99 -10.12 0.96
CA ALA A 379 36.66 -9.75 0.50
C ALA A 379 36.17 -8.47 1.20
N THR A 380 35.60 -7.53 0.43
CA THR A 380 34.88 -6.36 0.95
C THR A 380 33.48 -6.28 0.37
N VAL A 381 32.57 -5.63 1.11
CA VAL A 381 31.18 -5.44 0.67
C VAL A 381 31.11 -4.12 -0.11
N ALA A 382 31.27 -4.18 -1.44
CA ALA A 382 31.26 -2.99 -2.27
C ALA A 382 29.85 -2.45 -2.53
N ARG A 383 28.86 -3.33 -2.77
CA ARG A 383 27.51 -2.94 -3.23
C ARG A 383 26.38 -3.66 -2.49
N PRO A 384 26.14 -3.32 -1.21
CA PRO A 384 25.10 -3.99 -0.41
C PRO A 384 23.68 -3.76 -0.94
N ARG A 385 23.40 -2.58 -1.53
CA ARG A 385 22.09 -2.24 -2.12
C ARG A 385 21.64 -3.22 -3.21
N SER A 386 22.57 -3.70 -4.03
CA SER A 386 22.27 -4.62 -5.14
C SER A 386 21.96 -6.04 -4.66
N CYS A 387 22.14 -6.35 -3.38
CA CYS A 387 21.86 -7.67 -2.83
C CYS A 387 20.36 -8.02 -2.94
N THR A 388 20.06 -9.14 -3.59
CA THR A 388 18.70 -9.71 -3.69
C THR A 388 18.35 -10.59 -2.49
N LEU A 389 19.29 -10.78 -1.55
CA LEU A 389 19.16 -11.65 -0.38
C LEU A 389 18.80 -13.10 -0.73
N CYS A 390 19.49 -13.66 -1.73
CA CYS A 390 19.38 -15.08 -2.12
C CYS A 390 19.85 -16.08 -1.06
N ARG A 391 20.54 -15.62 0.00
CA ARG A 391 21.11 -16.41 1.12
C ARG A 391 22.19 -17.42 0.72
N GLU A 392 22.71 -17.36 -0.50
CA GLU A 392 23.77 -18.29 -0.93
C GLU A 392 25.10 -18.04 -0.20
N CYS A 393 25.38 -16.80 0.19
CA CYS A 393 26.61 -16.45 0.93
C CYS A 393 26.66 -16.97 2.38
N ILE A 394 25.51 -17.39 2.93
CA ILE A 394 25.43 -18.04 4.26
C ILE A 394 25.18 -19.54 4.16
N ARG A 395 25.10 -20.08 2.93
CA ARG A 395 24.85 -21.50 2.68
C ARG A 395 26.16 -22.30 2.77
N GLY A 396 26.10 -23.40 3.50
CA GLY A 396 27.22 -24.32 3.72
C GLY A 396 27.81 -24.20 5.12
N ASP A 397 28.68 -25.14 5.45
CA ASP A 397 29.31 -25.18 6.77
C ASP A 397 30.23 -23.97 6.98
N ASP A 398 30.23 -23.42 8.20
CA ASP A 398 31.07 -22.29 8.66
C ASP A 398 30.70 -20.88 8.12
N TRP A 399 29.93 -20.76 7.03
CA TRP A 399 29.59 -19.45 6.44
C TRP A 399 28.69 -18.57 7.32
N ASP A 400 27.76 -19.16 8.06
CA ASP A 400 26.86 -18.45 9.00
C ASP A 400 27.62 -17.74 10.14
N LYS A 401 28.81 -18.25 10.49
CA LYS A 401 29.67 -17.64 11.52
C LYS A 401 30.54 -16.51 10.97
N ARG A 402 30.68 -16.39 9.65
CA ARG A 402 31.56 -15.43 8.97
C ARG A 402 30.78 -14.26 8.39
N VAL A 403 29.59 -14.51 7.85
CA VAL A 403 28.78 -13.51 7.14
C VAL A 403 27.42 -13.40 7.81
N ALA A 404 27.09 -12.21 8.31
CA ALA A 404 25.76 -11.90 8.82
C ALA A 404 24.98 -11.07 7.79
N LEU A 405 23.86 -11.63 7.32
CA LEU A 405 22.89 -10.89 6.49
C LEU A 405 21.86 -10.19 7.36
N ARG A 406 21.71 -8.88 7.17
CA ARG A 406 20.80 -8.02 7.92
C ARG A 406 19.97 -7.16 6.96
N ARG A 407 18.88 -6.61 7.48
CA ARG A 407 18.13 -5.52 6.87
C ARG A 407 17.98 -4.39 7.87
N VAL A 408 18.10 -3.16 7.38
CA VAL A 408 17.90 -1.94 8.16
C VAL A 408 16.39 -1.67 8.26
N LYS A 409 15.84 -1.62 9.48
CA LYS A 409 14.38 -1.52 9.70
C LYS A 409 13.80 -0.18 9.29
N ASP A 410 14.57 0.89 9.44
CA ASP A 410 14.19 2.28 9.21
C ASP A 410 14.60 2.81 7.84
N HIS A 411 15.08 1.95 6.94
CA HIS A 411 15.51 2.34 5.60
C HIS A 411 14.79 1.49 4.56
N PHE A 412 13.86 2.10 3.83
CA PHE A 412 13.11 1.47 2.76
C PHE A 412 13.52 2.00 1.39
N ILE A 413 13.79 1.08 0.49
CA ILE A 413 13.94 1.33 -0.95
C ILE A 413 12.56 1.15 -1.57
N PHE A 414 11.96 2.22 -2.05
CA PHE A 414 10.69 2.21 -2.76
C PHE A 414 10.91 2.20 -4.26
N THR A 415 10.13 1.37 -4.95
CA THR A 415 10.07 1.32 -6.41
C THR A 415 8.60 1.46 -6.83
N ILE A 416 8.33 2.45 -7.68
CA ILE A 416 7.01 2.75 -8.22
C ILE A 416 7.12 2.69 -9.74
N GLU A 417 6.37 1.79 -10.35
CA GLU A 417 6.22 1.67 -11.80
C GLU A 417 4.80 2.13 -12.14
N SER A 418 4.67 3.24 -12.87
CA SER A 418 3.40 3.79 -13.32
C SER A 418 2.84 2.99 -14.48
N ALA A 419 1.51 2.83 -14.52
CA ALA A 419 0.80 2.34 -15.70
C ALA A 419 0.72 3.41 -16.83
N GLY A 420 1.28 4.60 -16.58
CA GLY A 420 1.44 5.69 -17.54
C GLY A 420 0.28 6.69 -17.61
N ALA A 421 -0.71 6.59 -16.70
CA ALA A 421 -1.77 7.59 -16.59
C ALA A 421 -1.23 8.93 -16.04
N LEU A 422 -0.38 8.86 -15.03
CA LEU A 422 0.30 9.99 -14.39
C LEU A 422 1.77 9.62 -14.11
N PRO A 423 2.70 10.60 -14.06
CA PRO A 423 4.08 10.33 -13.69
C PRO A 423 4.21 9.88 -12.23
N PRO A 424 5.20 9.05 -11.89
CA PRO A 424 5.31 8.42 -10.58
C PRO A 424 5.52 9.41 -9.42
N GLU A 425 6.19 10.56 -9.63
CA GLU A 425 6.33 11.56 -8.57
C GLU A 425 4.96 12.17 -8.17
N VAL A 426 4.06 12.32 -9.14
CA VAL A 426 2.70 12.82 -8.89
C VAL A 426 1.90 11.75 -8.16
N LEU A 427 2.02 10.47 -8.56
CA LEU A 427 1.34 9.38 -7.86
C LEU A 427 1.72 9.31 -6.38
N PHE A 428 3.01 9.43 -6.05
CA PHE A 428 3.44 9.39 -4.65
C PHE A 428 2.97 10.60 -3.85
N THR A 429 3.01 11.81 -4.43
CA THR A 429 2.52 13.02 -3.75
C THR A 429 1.01 12.98 -3.49
N GLU A 430 0.22 12.48 -4.44
CA GLU A 430 -1.22 12.26 -4.25
C GLU A 430 -1.50 11.17 -3.22
N ALA A 431 -0.67 10.12 -3.13
CA ALA A 431 -0.83 9.10 -2.10
C ALA A 431 -0.63 9.65 -0.68
N VAL A 432 0.27 10.62 -0.50
CA VAL A 432 0.47 11.31 0.78
C VAL A 432 -0.75 12.15 1.14
N LYS A 433 -1.30 12.92 0.19
CA LYS A 433 -2.52 13.72 0.39
C LYS A 433 -3.72 12.87 0.79
N ILE A 434 -3.91 11.71 0.15
CA ILE A 434 -5.01 10.80 0.52
C ILE A 434 -4.90 10.32 1.98
N LEU A 435 -3.68 10.09 2.46
CA LEU A 435 -3.47 9.71 3.86
C LEU A 435 -3.76 10.88 4.81
N GLU A 436 -3.36 12.10 4.44
CA GLU A 436 -3.67 13.34 5.16
C GLU A 436 -5.18 13.57 5.25
N ASP A 437 -5.89 13.55 4.11
CA ASP A 437 -7.35 13.73 4.02
C ASP A 437 -8.12 12.70 4.86
N LYS A 438 -7.59 11.48 5.00
CA LYS A 438 -8.18 10.46 5.86
C LYS A 438 -8.04 10.80 7.33
N CYS A 439 -6.86 11.25 7.74
CA CYS A 439 -6.62 11.70 9.11
C CYS A 439 -7.49 12.92 9.44
N GLU A 440 -7.57 13.91 8.55
CA GLU A 440 -8.39 15.11 8.73
C GLU A 440 -9.88 14.78 8.86
N ARG A 441 -10.38 13.85 8.05
CA ARG A 441 -11.77 13.39 8.13
C ARG A 441 -12.10 12.76 9.48
N VAL A 442 -11.22 11.89 9.98
CA VAL A 442 -11.38 11.27 11.30
C VAL A 442 -11.34 12.33 12.40
N ILE A 443 -10.44 13.32 12.31
CA ILE A 443 -10.38 14.42 13.28
C ILE A 443 -11.67 15.25 13.24
N THR A 444 -12.18 15.54 12.05
CA THR A 444 -13.41 16.35 11.87
C THR A 444 -14.65 15.62 12.36
N GLU A 445 -14.73 14.30 12.20
CA GLU A 445 -15.85 13.49 12.72
C GLU A 445 -15.80 13.29 14.24
N LEU A 446 -14.60 13.36 14.84
CA LEU A 446 -14.41 13.25 16.28
C LEU A 446 -14.49 14.59 17.03
N SER A 447 -14.31 15.72 16.33
CA SER A 447 -14.41 17.08 16.89
C SER A 447 -15.84 17.57 16.85
#